data_AF-A0A1N6E075-F1
#
_entry.id   AF-A0A1N6E075-F1
#
_cell.length_a   1.000
_cell.length_b   1.000
_cell.length_c   1.000
_cell.angle_alpha   90.00
_cell.angle_beta   90.00
_cell.angle_gamma   90.00
#
_symmetry.space_group_name_H-M   'P 1'
#
loop_
_entity.id
_entity.type
_entity.pdbx_description
1 polymer ?
#
loop_
_entity_poly.entity_id
_entity_poly.type
_entity_poly.pdbx_seq_one_letter_code
_entity_poly.pdbx_strand_id
1 'polypeptide(L)'
;MRYYPLLLDLHGTHCLIVGLGKVGQRKLATLLKANPSQVTVLDTFAIEDVADADLLQLLNSPLVSYAQRDFEASDVKGKTLVFASTGNREINEAVSKACAKQKVLCNVIDDPSAGTFTVPAHIEKGDLLITLSTGGASPALSRKIKKELQELVGDKYAPVVTLMGRIRPLILELANDTAQNTAVFRSLVSSDIAEAIQKKDRIAAESILRSTLPETLHSNIGALLHELI
;
A
#
# COMPACT_ATOMS: atom_id res chain seq x y z
N MET A 1 22.29 -7.43 -6.28
CA MET A 1 21.00 -6.75 -5.99
C MET A 1 20.78 -6.82 -4.48
N ARG A 2 20.62 -5.67 -3.79
CA ARG A 2 20.53 -5.60 -2.31
C ARG A 2 19.10 -5.79 -1.77
N TYR A 3 18.11 -5.28 -2.49
CA TYR A 3 16.70 -5.32 -2.07
C TYR A 3 15.90 -6.24 -2.99
N TYR A 4 15.00 -7.02 -2.42
CA TYR A 4 14.04 -7.84 -3.16
C TYR A 4 12.68 -7.10 -3.18
N PRO A 5 12.09 -6.82 -4.36
CA PRO A 5 10.81 -6.13 -4.44
C PRO A 5 9.69 -7.04 -3.96
N LEU A 6 8.94 -6.58 -2.97
CA LEU A 6 7.80 -7.30 -2.41
C LEU A 6 6.70 -6.31 -2.02
N LEU A 7 5.46 -6.76 -2.11
CA LEU A 7 4.31 -6.12 -1.48
C LEU A 7 3.94 -6.98 -0.27
N LEU A 8 3.92 -6.37 0.91
CA LEU A 8 3.61 -7.06 2.16
C LEU A 8 2.16 -6.81 2.54
N ASP A 9 1.40 -7.89 2.70
CA ASP A 9 0.06 -7.81 3.29
C ASP A 9 0.20 -7.67 4.81
N LEU A 10 -0.36 -6.58 5.34
CA LEU A 10 -0.36 -6.26 6.77
C LEU A 10 -1.74 -6.46 7.41
N HIS A 11 -2.72 -6.92 6.64
CA HIS A 11 -4.04 -7.21 7.18
C HIS A 11 -3.95 -8.20 8.35
N GLY A 12 -4.53 -7.84 9.49
CA GLY A 12 -4.52 -8.70 10.67
C GLY A 12 -3.14 -8.89 11.34
N THR A 13 -2.15 -8.09 10.98
CA THR A 13 -0.80 -8.15 11.59
C THR A 13 -0.66 -7.22 12.78
N HIS A 14 0.39 -7.40 13.59
CA HIS A 14 0.73 -6.49 14.67
C HIS A 14 1.98 -5.68 14.30
N CYS A 15 1.88 -4.37 14.37
CA CYS A 15 2.96 -3.44 14.04
C CYS A 15 3.43 -2.68 15.28
N LEU A 16 4.67 -2.19 15.23
CA LEU A 16 5.24 -1.32 16.26
C LEU A 16 5.89 -0.10 15.62
N ILE A 17 5.65 1.07 16.20
CA ILE A 17 6.35 2.31 15.90
C ILE A 17 7.01 2.79 17.19
N VAL A 18 8.32 3.00 17.15
CA VAL A 18 9.09 3.60 18.24
C VAL A 18 9.51 4.99 17.81
N GLY A 19 8.94 6.01 18.46
CA GLY A 19 9.05 7.42 18.11
C GLY A 19 7.90 7.90 17.22
N LEU A 20 7.07 8.76 17.77
CA LEU A 20 5.89 9.42 17.20
C LEU A 20 6.17 10.89 16.83
N GLY A 21 7.42 11.22 16.49
CA GLY A 21 7.72 12.46 15.75
C GLY A 21 7.09 12.46 14.35
N LYS A 22 7.31 13.53 13.57
CA LYS A 22 6.72 13.70 12.21
C LYS A 22 6.85 12.48 11.30
N VAL A 23 7.95 11.75 11.38
CA VAL A 23 8.14 10.53 10.58
C VAL A 23 7.26 9.38 11.10
N GLY A 24 7.24 9.14 12.41
CA GLY A 24 6.40 8.14 13.05
C GLY A 24 4.92 8.36 12.77
N GLN A 25 4.44 9.60 12.85
CA GLN A 25 3.05 9.98 12.53
C GLN A 25 2.67 9.61 11.10
N ARG A 26 3.55 9.91 10.12
CA ARG A 26 3.36 9.50 8.73
C ARG A 26 3.33 7.98 8.55
N LYS A 27 4.13 7.24 9.32
CA LYS A 27 4.12 5.77 9.31
C LYS A 27 2.83 5.23 9.90
N LEU A 28 2.37 5.80 11.00
CA LEU A 28 1.08 5.44 11.62
C LEU A 28 -0.06 5.61 10.63
N ALA A 29 -0.18 6.80 10.01
CA ALA A 29 -1.22 7.08 9.02
C ALA A 29 -1.22 6.09 7.83
N THR A 30 -0.03 5.71 7.34
CA THR A 30 0.07 4.77 6.22
C THR A 30 -0.17 3.32 6.63
N LEU A 31 0.26 2.91 7.83
CA LEU A 31 0.01 1.56 8.34
C LEU A 31 -1.47 1.31 8.60
N LEU A 32 -2.20 2.30 9.13
CA LEU A 32 -3.63 2.13 9.42
C LEU A 32 -4.46 1.86 8.16
N LYS A 33 -4.04 2.37 6.99
CA LYS A 33 -4.69 2.04 5.71
C LYS A 33 -4.59 0.56 5.34
N ALA A 34 -3.57 -0.15 5.84
CA ALA A 34 -3.36 -1.58 5.59
C ALA A 34 -4.15 -2.49 6.54
N ASN A 35 -5.00 -1.93 7.40
CA ASN A 35 -5.87 -2.64 8.34
C ASN A 35 -5.18 -3.72 9.20
N PRO A 36 -4.11 -3.37 9.94
CA PRO A 36 -3.48 -4.28 10.89
C PRO A 36 -4.44 -4.60 12.04
N SER A 37 -4.22 -5.71 12.75
CA SER A 37 -4.93 -5.99 14.01
C SER A 37 -4.60 -4.95 15.08
N GLN A 38 -3.34 -4.49 15.12
CA GLN A 38 -2.92 -3.45 16.05
C GLN A 38 -1.64 -2.74 15.58
N VAL A 39 -1.53 -1.44 15.83
CA VAL A 39 -0.30 -0.67 15.79
C VAL A 39 0.01 -0.19 17.20
N THR A 40 1.06 -0.74 17.82
CA THR A 40 1.60 -0.22 19.07
C THR A 40 2.51 0.96 18.76
N VAL A 41 2.35 2.05 19.50
CA VAL A 41 3.15 3.27 19.35
C VAL A 41 3.79 3.60 20.68
N LEU A 42 5.11 3.71 20.70
CA LEU A 42 5.90 4.07 21.88
C LEU A 42 6.56 5.43 21.65
N ASP A 43 6.36 6.36 22.57
CA ASP A 43 7.11 7.61 22.65
C ASP A 43 7.16 8.08 24.12
N THR A 44 8.06 8.99 24.44
CA THR A 44 8.24 9.55 25.79
C THR A 44 7.44 10.83 26.04
N PHE A 45 6.98 11.53 24.99
CA PHE A 45 6.20 12.76 25.16
C PHE A 45 4.77 12.47 25.64
N ALA A 46 4.18 13.38 26.42
CA ALA A 46 2.79 13.27 26.83
C ALA A 46 1.88 13.72 25.67
N ILE A 47 0.88 12.90 25.31
CA ILE A 47 -0.11 13.28 24.27
C ILE A 47 -0.93 14.49 24.71
N GLU A 48 -1.12 14.68 26.01
CA GLU A 48 -1.89 15.80 26.60
C GLU A 48 -1.33 17.16 26.18
N ASP A 49 -0.04 17.25 25.85
CA ASP A 49 0.64 18.47 25.40
C ASP A 49 0.59 18.67 23.88
N VAL A 50 -0.05 17.76 23.13
CA VAL A 50 -0.09 17.77 21.66
C VAL A 50 -1.34 18.49 21.15
N ALA A 51 -1.14 19.62 20.47
CA ALA A 51 -2.21 20.39 19.82
C ALA A 51 -2.51 19.95 18.36
N ASP A 52 -1.94 18.85 17.88
CA ASP A 52 -2.11 18.35 16.51
C ASP A 52 -3.36 17.46 16.39
N ALA A 53 -4.44 18.03 15.83
CA ALA A 53 -5.72 17.34 15.68
C ALA A 53 -5.65 16.09 14.78
N ASP A 54 -4.81 16.11 13.74
CA ASP A 54 -4.65 14.97 12.83
C ASP A 54 -3.99 13.81 13.56
N LEU A 55 -2.97 14.11 14.39
CA LEU A 55 -2.33 13.09 15.22
C LEU A 55 -3.31 12.51 16.25
N LEU A 56 -4.08 13.36 16.94
CA LEU A 56 -5.08 12.90 17.90
C LEU A 56 -6.12 11.99 17.24
N GLN A 57 -6.55 12.30 16.01
CA GLN A 57 -7.44 11.43 15.25
C GLN A 57 -6.81 10.06 14.96
N LEU A 58 -5.53 10.01 14.58
CA LEU A 58 -4.82 8.76 14.34
C LEU A 58 -4.72 7.92 15.62
N LEU A 59 -4.41 8.56 16.75
CA LEU A 59 -4.27 7.91 18.06
C LEU A 59 -5.60 7.39 18.61
N ASN A 60 -6.72 8.03 18.26
CA ASN A 60 -8.06 7.60 18.63
C ASN A 60 -8.58 6.40 17.81
N SER A 61 -7.82 5.94 16.82
CA SER A 61 -8.18 4.72 16.08
C SER A 61 -8.21 3.52 17.03
N PRO A 62 -9.22 2.63 16.94
CA PRO A 62 -9.30 1.43 17.78
C PRO A 62 -8.16 0.44 17.50
N LEU A 63 -7.46 0.59 16.38
CA LEU A 63 -6.32 -0.23 16.01
C LEU A 63 -5.02 0.25 16.68
N VAL A 64 -5.02 1.42 17.34
CA VAL A 64 -3.81 2.03 17.88
C VAL A 64 -3.75 1.83 19.39
N SER A 65 -2.59 1.40 19.87
CA SER A 65 -2.27 1.34 21.29
C SER A 65 -1.04 2.20 21.53
N TYR A 66 -1.24 3.38 22.12
CA TYR A 66 -0.15 4.25 22.52
C TYR A 66 0.29 3.94 23.95
N ALA A 67 1.60 3.91 24.18
CA ALA A 67 2.16 3.88 25.52
C ALA A 67 3.25 4.95 25.66
N GLN A 68 3.08 5.84 26.65
CA GLN A 68 4.06 6.84 27.00
C GLN A 68 5.19 6.23 27.82
N ARG A 69 6.22 5.71 27.16
CA ARG A 69 7.42 5.15 27.81
C ARG A 69 8.52 4.88 26.78
N ASP A 70 9.70 4.58 27.30
CA ASP A 70 10.81 4.08 26.51
C ASP A 70 10.55 2.68 25.94
N PHE A 71 11.32 2.36 24.90
CA PHE A 71 11.34 1.06 24.25
C PHE A 71 12.01 -0.02 25.10
N GLU A 72 11.40 -1.20 25.13
CA GLU A 72 11.97 -2.43 25.68
C GLU A 72 12.08 -3.51 24.60
N ALA A 73 13.12 -4.35 24.67
CA ALA A 73 13.34 -5.39 23.66
C ALA A 73 12.19 -6.40 23.54
N SER A 74 11.41 -6.57 24.60
CA SER A 74 10.16 -7.35 24.66
C SER A 74 9.07 -6.82 23.74
N ASP A 75 9.04 -5.52 23.44
CA ASP A 75 8.00 -4.87 22.63
C ASP A 75 7.95 -5.38 21.19
N VAL A 76 9.07 -5.92 20.70
CA VAL A 76 9.19 -6.52 19.37
C VAL A 76 8.48 -7.88 19.29
N LYS A 77 8.19 -8.52 20.43
CA LYS A 77 7.63 -9.87 20.47
C LYS A 77 6.24 -9.91 19.82
N GLY A 78 6.07 -10.83 18.87
CA GLY A 78 4.82 -11.02 18.15
C GLY A 78 4.51 -9.93 17.12
N LYS A 79 5.43 -9.00 16.85
CA LYS A 79 5.28 -7.99 15.81
C LYS A 79 5.74 -8.55 14.46
N THR A 80 5.04 -8.16 13.40
CA THR A 80 5.41 -8.47 12.02
C THR A 80 6.34 -7.40 11.45
N LEU A 81 6.06 -6.13 11.79
CA LEU A 81 6.71 -4.96 11.21
C LEU A 81 6.99 -3.91 12.29
N VAL A 82 8.22 -3.39 12.31
CA VAL A 82 8.67 -2.40 13.28
C VAL A 82 9.30 -1.20 12.58
N PHE A 83 8.95 0.01 13.00
CA PHE A 83 9.60 1.26 12.61
C PHE A 83 10.34 1.86 13.80
N ALA A 84 11.64 2.10 13.62
CA ALA A 84 12.47 2.87 14.55
C ALA A 84 12.65 4.28 13.99
N SER A 85 11.93 5.24 14.57
CA SER A 85 11.81 6.62 14.09
C SER A 85 12.00 7.65 15.20
N THR A 86 12.78 7.31 16.24
CA THR A 86 13.15 8.26 17.29
C THR A 86 14.27 9.19 16.83
N GLY A 87 14.41 10.35 17.48
CA GLY A 87 15.57 11.22 17.31
C GLY A 87 16.86 10.70 17.99
N ASN A 88 16.78 9.57 18.72
CA ASN A 88 17.91 8.99 19.43
C ASN A 88 18.45 7.77 18.68
N ARG A 89 19.70 7.88 18.19
CA ARG A 89 20.36 6.81 17.45
C ARG A 89 20.52 5.53 18.26
N GLU A 90 20.84 5.63 19.55
CA GLU A 90 21.05 4.46 20.42
C GLU A 90 19.77 3.66 20.60
N ILE A 91 18.63 4.34 20.76
CA ILE A 91 17.31 3.69 20.82
C ILE A 91 17.01 2.99 19.49
N ASN A 92 17.23 3.67 18.37
CA ASN A 92 16.99 3.09 17.04
C ASN A 92 17.86 1.83 16.79
N GLU A 93 19.12 1.84 17.24
CA GLU A 93 20.00 0.67 17.19
C GLU A 93 19.54 -0.46 18.13
N ALA A 94 19.04 -0.15 19.31
CA ALA A 94 18.46 -1.13 20.23
C ALA A 94 17.23 -1.82 19.63
N VAL A 95 16.34 -1.05 18.99
CA VAL A 95 15.17 -1.57 18.27
C VAL A 95 15.60 -2.50 17.14
N SER A 96 16.56 -2.07 16.31
CA SER A 96 17.11 -2.89 15.23
C SER A 96 17.68 -4.22 15.73
N LYS A 97 18.49 -4.19 16.79
CA LYS A 97 19.07 -5.39 17.41
C LYS A 97 18.00 -6.34 17.94
N ALA A 98 16.95 -5.81 18.59
CA ALA A 98 15.84 -6.62 19.09
C ALA A 98 15.06 -7.28 17.93
N CYS A 99 14.79 -6.53 16.86
CA CYS A 99 14.15 -7.06 15.64
C CYS A 99 14.97 -8.15 14.97
N ALA A 100 16.29 -7.94 14.82
CA ALA A 100 17.19 -8.91 14.23
C ALA A 100 17.19 -10.25 15.00
N LYS A 101 17.22 -10.19 16.34
CA LYS A 101 17.14 -11.39 17.20
C LYS A 101 15.85 -12.18 17.02
N GLN A 102 14.73 -11.49 16.76
CA GLN A 102 13.41 -12.10 16.61
C GLN A 102 12.99 -12.33 15.15
N LYS A 103 13.86 -12.00 14.18
CA LYS A 103 13.58 -12.04 12.74
C LYS A 103 12.35 -11.21 12.33
N VAL A 104 12.11 -10.11 13.03
CA VAL A 104 11.03 -9.16 12.72
C VAL A 104 11.53 -8.14 11.70
N LEU A 105 10.67 -7.77 10.75
CA LEU A 105 11.02 -6.76 9.75
C LEU A 105 11.16 -5.39 10.42
N CYS A 106 12.32 -4.76 10.25
CA CYS A 106 12.64 -3.49 10.90
C CYS A 106 13.03 -2.43 9.87
N ASN A 107 12.44 -1.25 9.96
CA ASN A 107 12.85 -0.07 9.22
C ASN A 107 13.37 0.98 10.20
N VAL A 108 14.67 1.25 10.10
CA VAL A 108 15.33 2.34 10.82
C VAL A 108 15.40 3.53 9.87
N ILE A 109 14.75 4.64 10.22
CA ILE A 109 14.52 5.76 9.29
C ILE A 109 15.82 6.40 8.81
N ASP A 110 16.74 6.69 9.73
CA ASP A 110 17.97 7.44 9.42
C ASP A 110 19.18 6.54 9.15
N ASP A 111 19.02 5.22 9.29
CA ASP A 111 20.07 4.24 9.01
C ASP A 111 19.52 3.01 8.27
N PRO A 112 19.39 3.09 6.93
CA PRO A 112 18.95 1.95 6.12
C PRO A 112 19.85 0.72 6.22
N SER A 113 21.09 0.85 6.72
CA SER A 113 21.99 -0.29 6.92
C SER A 113 21.67 -1.08 8.19
N ALA A 114 21.05 -0.43 9.19
CA ALA A 114 20.55 -1.06 10.40
C ALA A 114 19.15 -1.67 10.24
N GLY A 115 18.43 -1.39 9.14
CA GLY A 115 17.12 -1.96 8.83
C GLY A 115 17.19 -3.20 7.94
N THR A 116 16.09 -3.96 7.90
CA THR A 116 15.91 -5.11 7.00
C THR A 116 15.05 -4.80 5.79
N PHE A 117 14.33 -3.67 5.80
CA PHE A 117 13.56 -3.19 4.65
C PHE A 117 13.58 -1.66 4.54
N THR A 118 13.28 -1.17 3.34
CA THR A 118 13.09 0.25 3.05
C THR A 118 11.69 0.46 2.49
N VAL A 119 11.04 1.57 2.86
CA VAL A 119 9.76 1.95 2.25
C VAL A 119 10.04 2.81 1.01
N PRO A 120 9.76 2.30 -0.22
CA PRO A 120 10.02 3.04 -1.45
C PRO A 120 9.07 4.22 -1.61
N ALA A 121 9.41 5.11 -2.55
CA ALA A 121 8.43 6.06 -3.06
C ALA A 121 7.33 5.27 -3.76
N HIS A 122 6.08 5.66 -3.55
CA HIS A 122 4.93 4.99 -4.15
C HIS A 122 3.87 5.98 -4.62
N ILE A 123 3.06 5.52 -5.56
CA ILE A 123 1.86 6.17 -6.09
C ILE A 123 0.72 5.19 -5.83
N GLU A 124 -0.35 5.70 -5.23
CA GLU A 124 -1.55 4.93 -4.89
C GLU A 124 -2.74 5.65 -5.52
N LYS A 125 -3.53 4.92 -6.32
CA LYS A 125 -4.72 5.41 -7.03
C LYS A 125 -5.79 4.31 -7.01
N GLY A 126 -6.67 4.35 -6.01
CA GLY A 126 -7.54 3.20 -5.72
C GLY A 126 -6.68 1.97 -5.45
N ASP A 127 -7.01 0.85 -6.11
CA ASP A 127 -6.26 -0.41 -5.97
C ASP A 127 -4.94 -0.46 -6.78
N LEU A 128 -4.62 0.58 -7.56
CA LEU A 128 -3.35 0.66 -8.28
C LEU A 128 -2.25 1.17 -7.35
N LEU A 129 -1.25 0.32 -7.10
CA LEU A 129 -0.04 0.67 -6.37
C LEU A 129 1.19 0.54 -7.28
N ILE A 130 1.91 1.65 -7.46
CA ILE A 130 3.19 1.69 -8.17
C ILE A 130 4.26 2.06 -7.16
N THR A 131 5.31 1.26 -7.04
CA THR A 131 6.46 1.56 -6.19
C THR A 131 7.72 1.74 -7.02
N LEU A 132 8.59 2.64 -6.58
CA LEU A 132 9.88 2.89 -7.23
C LEU A 132 10.96 3.15 -6.19
N SER A 133 12.15 2.61 -6.45
CA SER A 133 13.31 2.74 -5.57
C SER A 133 14.57 2.99 -6.39
N THR A 134 15.42 3.89 -5.91
CA THR A 134 16.80 4.06 -6.39
C THR A 134 17.80 3.27 -5.54
N GLY A 135 17.32 2.34 -4.69
CA GLY A 135 18.17 1.60 -3.75
C GLY A 135 18.83 2.49 -2.68
N GLY A 136 18.31 3.71 -2.48
CA GLY A 136 18.90 4.73 -1.61
C GLY A 136 19.86 5.69 -2.31
N ALA A 137 20.17 5.50 -3.60
CA ALA A 137 21.15 6.31 -4.31
C ALA A 137 20.72 7.78 -4.50
N SER A 138 19.42 8.04 -4.74
CA SER A 138 18.94 9.41 -4.89
C SER A 138 17.44 9.54 -4.57
N PRO A 139 17.09 10.02 -3.36
CA PRO A 139 15.72 10.36 -3.01
C PRO A 139 15.14 11.48 -3.90
N ALA A 140 15.99 12.42 -4.35
CA ALA A 140 15.58 13.50 -5.25
C ALA A 140 15.15 12.96 -6.62
N LEU A 141 15.92 12.04 -7.21
CA LEU A 141 15.54 11.39 -8.46
C LEU A 141 14.27 10.54 -8.30
N SER A 142 14.14 9.80 -7.20
CA SER A 142 12.91 9.06 -6.89
C SER A 142 11.67 9.97 -6.85
N ARG A 143 11.79 11.18 -6.28
CA ARG A 143 10.69 12.17 -6.28
C ARG A 143 10.37 12.69 -7.68
N LYS A 144 11.38 12.96 -8.50
CA LYS A 144 11.19 13.40 -9.89
C LYS A 144 10.46 12.34 -10.72
N ILE A 145 10.96 11.10 -10.72
CA ILE A 145 10.35 9.98 -11.47
C ILE A 145 8.94 9.71 -10.95
N LYS A 146 8.72 9.77 -9.63
CA LYS A 146 7.37 9.66 -9.04
C LYS A 146 6.42 10.68 -9.67
N LYS A 147 6.82 11.96 -9.75
CA LYS A 147 5.98 13.01 -10.32
C LYS A 147 5.65 12.75 -11.79
N GLU A 148 6.66 12.39 -12.59
CA GLU A 148 6.48 12.05 -14.02
C GLU A 148 5.52 10.86 -14.20
N LEU A 149 5.66 9.81 -13.38
CA LEU A 149 4.75 8.67 -13.40
C LEU A 149 3.33 9.04 -12.93
N GLN A 150 3.18 9.94 -11.96
CA GLN A 150 1.86 10.41 -11.53
C GLN A 150 1.13 11.15 -12.67
N GLU A 151 1.85 11.98 -13.42
CA GLU A 151 1.31 12.70 -14.58
C GLU A 151 0.97 11.73 -15.72
N LEU A 152 1.85 10.76 -16.00
CA LEU A 152 1.65 9.75 -17.04
C LEU A 152 0.46 8.83 -16.76
N VAL A 153 0.32 8.36 -15.52
CA VAL A 153 -0.74 7.44 -15.09
C VAL A 153 -2.08 8.18 -14.96
N GLY A 154 -2.05 9.41 -14.44
CA GLY A 154 -3.24 10.21 -14.18
C GLY A 154 -4.28 9.45 -13.35
N ASP A 155 -5.55 9.61 -13.72
CA ASP A 155 -6.68 8.84 -13.17
C ASP A 155 -7.16 7.74 -14.12
N LYS A 156 -6.39 7.46 -15.19
CA LYS A 156 -6.78 6.55 -16.28
C LYS A 156 -6.96 5.11 -15.82
N TYR A 157 -6.04 4.60 -15.01
CA TYR A 157 -5.95 3.16 -14.74
C TYR A 157 -6.67 2.69 -13.48
N ALA A 158 -6.95 3.57 -12.52
CA ALA A 158 -7.68 3.20 -11.30
C ALA A 158 -9.04 2.51 -11.59
N PRO A 159 -9.95 3.11 -12.39
CA PRO A 159 -11.23 2.45 -12.69
C PRO A 159 -11.07 1.20 -13.56
N VAL A 160 -10.01 1.11 -14.37
CA VAL A 160 -9.69 -0.09 -15.15
C VAL A 160 -9.26 -1.23 -14.23
N VAL A 161 -8.43 -0.97 -13.21
CA VAL A 161 -8.07 -1.98 -12.21
C VAL A 161 -9.31 -2.48 -11.48
N THR A 162 -10.20 -1.58 -11.07
CA THR A 162 -11.49 -1.96 -10.47
C THR A 162 -12.33 -2.83 -11.41
N LEU A 163 -12.46 -2.45 -12.69
CA LEU A 163 -13.17 -3.24 -13.69
C LEU A 163 -12.55 -4.64 -13.84
N MET A 164 -11.23 -4.74 -13.97
CA MET A 164 -10.54 -6.03 -14.10
C MET A 164 -10.72 -6.89 -12.85
N GLY A 165 -10.72 -6.29 -11.66
CA GLY A 165 -11.01 -6.95 -10.40
C GLY A 165 -12.43 -7.54 -10.36
N ARG A 166 -13.42 -6.84 -10.92
CA ARG A 166 -14.80 -7.31 -11.03
C ARG A 166 -14.97 -8.42 -12.08
N ILE A 167 -14.27 -8.35 -13.21
CA ILE A 167 -14.35 -9.33 -14.30
C ILE A 167 -13.66 -10.65 -13.92
N ARG A 168 -12.53 -10.58 -13.20
CA ARG A 168 -11.69 -11.74 -12.91
C ARG A 168 -12.44 -12.92 -12.28
N PRO A 169 -13.21 -12.78 -11.19
CA PRO A 169 -13.93 -13.91 -10.59
C PRO A 169 -14.94 -14.52 -11.57
N LEU A 170 -15.68 -13.70 -12.32
CA LEU A 170 -16.68 -14.18 -13.30
C LEU A 170 -16.04 -15.05 -14.39
N ILE A 171 -14.87 -14.65 -14.91
CA ILE A 171 -14.15 -15.42 -15.93
C ILE A 171 -13.60 -16.73 -15.34
N LEU A 172 -13.10 -16.73 -14.10
CA LEU A 172 -12.57 -17.93 -13.46
C LEU A 172 -13.67 -18.95 -13.12
N GLU A 173 -14.90 -18.49 -12.83
CA GLU A 173 -16.07 -19.35 -12.59
C GLU A 173 -16.53 -20.12 -13.83
N LEU A 174 -16.23 -19.64 -15.04
CA LEU A 174 -16.56 -20.34 -16.29
C LEU A 174 -15.74 -21.62 -16.51
N ALA A 175 -14.75 -21.90 -15.65
CA ALA A 175 -13.90 -23.10 -15.71
C ALA A 175 -13.20 -23.33 -17.06
N ASN A 176 -12.96 -22.27 -17.82
CA ASN A 176 -12.15 -22.30 -19.03
C ASN A 176 -10.68 -22.61 -18.71
N ASP A 177 -9.92 -23.04 -19.73
CA ASP A 177 -8.48 -23.21 -19.57
C ASP A 177 -7.76 -21.87 -19.31
N THR A 178 -6.55 -21.95 -18.77
CA THR A 178 -5.76 -20.77 -18.41
C THR A 178 -5.39 -19.90 -19.62
N ALA A 179 -5.22 -20.51 -20.81
CA ALA A 179 -4.82 -19.78 -22.02
C ALA A 179 -5.97 -18.92 -22.55
N GLN A 180 -7.20 -19.44 -22.54
CA GLN A 180 -8.41 -18.73 -22.92
C GLN A 180 -8.67 -17.54 -21.99
N ASN A 181 -8.63 -17.75 -20.67
CA ASN A 181 -8.78 -16.67 -19.70
C ASN A 181 -7.73 -15.57 -19.90
N THR A 182 -6.48 -15.98 -20.15
CA THR A 182 -5.38 -15.04 -20.43
C THR A 182 -5.64 -14.22 -21.70
N ALA A 183 -6.19 -14.84 -22.75
CA ALA A 183 -6.52 -14.15 -23.99
C ALA A 183 -7.59 -13.06 -23.78
N VAL A 184 -8.64 -13.34 -23.00
CA VAL A 184 -9.68 -12.35 -22.66
C VAL A 184 -9.08 -11.14 -21.96
N PHE A 185 -8.30 -11.35 -20.90
CA PHE A 185 -7.68 -10.23 -20.17
C PHE A 185 -6.72 -9.43 -21.05
N ARG A 186 -5.91 -10.10 -21.89
CA ARG A 186 -4.99 -9.42 -22.82
C ARG A 186 -5.74 -8.58 -23.84
N SER A 187 -6.83 -9.10 -24.38
CA SER A 187 -7.68 -8.37 -25.34
C SER A 187 -8.28 -7.13 -24.69
N LEU A 188 -8.81 -7.25 -23.46
CA LEU A 188 -9.36 -6.11 -22.71
C LEU A 188 -8.31 -5.03 -22.46
N VAL A 189 -7.14 -5.37 -21.89
CA VAL A 189 -6.12 -4.36 -21.55
C VAL A 189 -5.47 -3.72 -22.78
N SER A 190 -5.51 -4.39 -23.94
CA SER A 190 -4.97 -3.87 -25.20
C SER A 190 -6.01 -3.10 -26.02
N SER A 191 -7.26 -3.07 -25.57
CA SER A 191 -8.36 -2.31 -26.19
C SER A 191 -8.42 -0.87 -25.67
N ASP A 192 -9.30 -0.07 -26.27
CA ASP A 192 -9.58 1.30 -25.85
C ASP A 192 -10.44 1.40 -24.58
N ILE A 193 -10.63 0.31 -23.82
CA ILE A 193 -11.48 0.30 -22.62
C ILE A 193 -11.06 1.36 -21.59
N ALA A 194 -9.75 1.58 -21.43
CA ALA A 194 -9.23 2.59 -20.52
C ALA A 194 -9.61 4.01 -20.97
N GLU A 195 -9.59 4.27 -22.27
CA GLU A 195 -9.97 5.57 -22.84
C GLU A 195 -11.49 5.76 -22.80
N ALA A 196 -12.27 4.72 -23.11
CA ALA A 196 -13.73 4.76 -23.02
C ALA A 196 -14.20 5.08 -21.59
N ILE A 197 -13.60 4.42 -20.58
CA ILE A 197 -13.86 4.71 -19.16
C ILE A 197 -13.46 6.14 -18.80
N GLN A 198 -12.26 6.57 -19.20
CA GLN A 198 -11.76 7.91 -18.89
C GLN A 198 -12.66 9.01 -19.49
N LYS A 199 -13.20 8.80 -20.69
CA LYS A 199 -14.11 9.74 -21.37
C LYS A 199 -15.58 9.62 -20.92
N LYS A 200 -15.86 8.67 -20.04
CA LYS A 200 -17.21 8.27 -19.67
C LYS A 200 -18.12 7.86 -20.85
N ASP A 201 -17.52 7.31 -21.89
CA ASP A 201 -18.24 6.77 -23.06
C ASP A 201 -18.77 5.36 -22.79
N ARG A 202 -19.99 5.30 -22.22
CA ARG A 202 -20.63 4.04 -21.85
C ARG A 202 -20.85 3.12 -23.05
N ILE A 203 -21.23 3.68 -24.20
CA ILE A 203 -21.56 2.90 -25.40
C ILE A 203 -20.30 2.21 -25.92
N ALA A 204 -19.19 2.94 -26.02
CA ALA A 204 -17.91 2.38 -26.42
C ALA A 204 -17.45 1.29 -25.45
N ALA A 205 -17.54 1.53 -24.13
CA ALA A 205 -17.15 0.56 -23.11
C ALA A 205 -17.99 -0.73 -23.20
N GLU A 206 -19.32 -0.62 -23.32
CA GLU A 206 -20.20 -1.79 -23.46
C GLU A 206 -19.91 -2.58 -24.75
N SER A 207 -19.66 -1.88 -25.86
CA SER A 207 -19.28 -2.50 -27.14
C SER A 207 -18.00 -3.33 -27.02
N ILE A 208 -16.95 -2.76 -26.40
CA ILE A 208 -15.67 -3.43 -26.16
C ILE A 208 -15.85 -4.65 -25.26
N LEU A 209 -16.64 -4.52 -24.19
CA LEU A 209 -16.90 -5.65 -23.29
C LEU A 209 -17.69 -6.76 -23.98
N ARG A 210 -18.69 -6.44 -24.80
CA ARG A 210 -19.46 -7.45 -25.56
C ARG A 210 -18.62 -8.19 -26.61
N SER A 211 -17.69 -7.50 -27.26
CA SER A 211 -16.82 -8.13 -28.27
C SER A 211 -15.71 -8.99 -27.66
N THR A 212 -15.38 -8.77 -26.38
CA THR A 212 -14.25 -9.44 -25.72
C THR A 212 -14.68 -10.49 -24.69
N LEU A 213 -15.75 -10.25 -23.94
CA LEU A 213 -16.25 -11.18 -22.92
C LEU A 213 -17.12 -12.27 -23.55
N PRO A 214 -17.12 -13.49 -22.98
CA PRO A 214 -18.09 -14.53 -23.34
C PRO A 214 -19.54 -14.04 -23.22
N GLU A 215 -20.41 -14.49 -24.13
CA GLU A 215 -21.83 -14.09 -24.18
C GLU A 215 -22.57 -14.32 -22.86
N THR A 216 -22.18 -15.36 -22.11
CA THR A 216 -22.75 -15.68 -20.80
C THR A 216 -22.58 -14.56 -19.77
N LEU A 217 -21.58 -13.69 -19.93
CA LEU A 217 -21.30 -12.57 -19.03
C LEU A 217 -21.88 -11.24 -19.52
N HIS A 218 -22.56 -11.22 -20.67
CA HIS A 218 -23.06 -9.97 -21.26
C HIS A 218 -24.14 -9.30 -20.41
N SER A 219 -24.91 -10.08 -19.64
CA SER A 219 -25.89 -9.56 -18.68
C SER A 219 -25.22 -8.83 -17.51
N ASN A 220 -23.97 -9.17 -17.16
CA ASN A 220 -23.22 -8.53 -16.08
C ASN A 220 -22.60 -7.19 -16.48
N ILE A 221 -22.46 -6.88 -17.78
CA ILE A 221 -21.75 -5.69 -18.29
C ILE A 221 -22.26 -4.39 -17.64
N GLY A 222 -23.57 -4.26 -17.48
CA GLY A 222 -24.18 -3.08 -16.86
C GLY A 222 -23.67 -2.83 -15.44
N ALA A 223 -23.60 -3.90 -14.63
CA ALA A 223 -23.10 -3.88 -13.25
C ALA A 223 -21.57 -3.71 -13.19
N LEU A 224 -20.83 -4.33 -14.11
CA LEU A 224 -19.38 -4.21 -14.20
C LEU A 224 -18.93 -2.75 -14.36
N LEU A 225 -19.66 -1.98 -15.18
CA LEU A 225 -19.38 -0.57 -15.45
C LEU A 225 -19.98 0.40 -14.42
N HIS A 226 -20.80 -0.07 -13.48
CA HIS A 226 -21.47 0.81 -12.50
C HIS A 226 -20.43 1.60 -11.67
N GLU A 227 -20.67 2.90 -11.50
CA GLU A 227 -19.78 3.88 -10.82
C GLU A 227 -18.41 4.11 -11.48
N LEU A 228 -18.08 3.41 -12.56
CA LEU A 228 -16.86 3.65 -13.33
C LEU A 228 -17.07 4.65 -14.47
N ILE A 229 -18.32 4.80 -14.91
CA ILE A 229 -18.75 5.57 -16.09
C ILE A 229 -20.00 6.39 -15.80
#